data_AF-A0A956SF72-F1
#
_entry.id   AF-A0A956SF72-F1
#
_cell.length_a   1.000
_cell.length_b   1.000
_cell.length_c   1.000
_cell.angle_alpha   90.00
_cell.angle_beta   90.00
_cell.angle_gamma   90.00
#
_symmetry.space_group_name_H-M   'P 1'
#
loop_
_entity.id
_entity.type
_entity.pdbx_description
1 polymer ?
#
loop_
_entity_poly.entity_id
_entity_poly.type
_entity_poly.pdbx_seq_one_letter_code
_entity_poly.pdbx_strand_id
1 'polypeptide(L)'
;SFSAGIPPETKEAQVVQDADRLDALGAIGLARCLMVGERMGRLLYDPDDPFCRGRTPDDSRSAIDHFYTKLLTLPGTMQTEAGRSEAERRAAFLESYLTQLKSELGGL
;
A
#
# COMPACT_ATOMS: atom_id res chain seq x y z
N SER A 1 -10.19 8.29 -7.83
CA SER A 1 -10.00 7.04 -7.08
C SER A 1 -9.14 6.07 -7.88
N PHE A 2 -8.08 5.52 -7.26
CA PHE A 2 -7.21 4.49 -7.85
C PHE A 2 -8.00 3.34 -8.51
N SER A 3 -9.08 2.90 -7.88
CA SER A 3 -9.89 1.76 -8.35
C SER A 3 -10.71 2.04 -9.61
N ALA A 4 -10.92 3.32 -9.96
CA ALA A 4 -11.73 3.68 -11.13
C ALA A 4 -10.91 3.69 -12.44
N GLY A 5 -9.57 3.73 -12.37
CA GLY A 5 -8.71 3.69 -13.56
C GLY A 5 -8.85 4.87 -14.53
N ILE A 6 -9.56 5.94 -14.14
CA ILE A 6 -9.80 7.10 -15.00
C ILE A 6 -8.56 8.03 -14.94
N PRO A 7 -7.90 8.29 -16.08
CA PRO A 7 -6.76 9.19 -16.11
C PRO A 7 -7.21 10.65 -15.88
N PRO A 8 -6.50 11.42 -15.04
CA PRO A 8 -6.82 12.84 -14.85
C PRO A 8 -6.36 13.67 -16.05
N GLU A 9 -7.24 14.53 -16.56
CA GLU A 9 -6.98 15.32 -17.78
C GLU A 9 -6.38 16.71 -17.49
N THR A 10 -6.63 17.26 -16.30
CA THR A 10 -6.12 18.59 -15.90
C THR A 10 -5.02 18.48 -14.85
N LYS A 11 -4.20 19.54 -14.72
CA LYS A 11 -3.16 19.63 -13.69
C LYS A 11 -3.75 19.57 -12.28
N GLU A 12 -4.88 20.25 -12.07
CA GLU A 12 -5.58 20.25 -10.79
C GLU A 12 -6.10 18.84 -10.47
N ALA A 13 -6.63 18.11 -11.45
CA ALA A 13 -7.08 16.73 -11.27
C ALA A 13 -5.91 15.78 -10.96
N GLN A 14 -4.74 15.98 -11.59
CA GLN A 14 -3.52 15.24 -11.29
C GLN A 14 -3.08 15.46 -9.85
N VAL A 15 -3.02 16.71 -9.39
CA VAL A 15 -2.66 17.07 -8.01
C VAL A 15 -3.63 16.48 -6.99
N VAL A 16 -4.95 16.59 -7.24
CA VAL A 16 -5.97 16.01 -6.36
C VAL A 16 -5.86 14.49 -6.31
N GLN A 17 -5.60 13.84 -7.45
CA GLN A 17 -5.44 12.39 -7.49
C GLN A 17 -4.19 11.93 -6.74
N ASP A 18 -3.06 12.63 -6.87
CA ASP A 18 -1.84 12.31 -6.11
C ASP A 18 -2.08 12.50 -4.61
N ALA A 19 -2.75 13.58 -4.19
CA ALA A 19 -3.09 13.82 -2.79
C ALA A 19 -3.96 12.70 -2.19
N ASP A 20 -5.00 12.24 -2.90
CA ASP A 20 -5.84 11.10 -2.51
C ASP A 20 -5.02 9.80 -2.35
N ARG A 21 -4.08 9.55 -3.27
CA ARG A 21 -3.22 8.36 -3.22
C ARG A 21 -2.17 8.42 -2.11
N LEU A 22 -1.61 9.59 -1.84
CA LEU A 22 -0.64 9.80 -0.77
C LEU A 22 -1.22 9.51 0.62
N ASP A 23 -2.53 9.68 0.81
CA ASP A 23 -3.24 9.32 2.05
C ASP A 23 -3.32 7.79 2.26
N ALA A 24 -3.09 7.00 1.22
CA ALA A 24 -2.96 5.54 1.34
C ALA A 24 -1.57 5.08 1.75
N LEU A 25 -0.59 5.98 1.87
CA LEU A 25 0.80 5.64 2.18
C LEU A 25 1.23 6.16 3.54
N GLY A 26 2.41 5.72 3.99
CA GLY A 26 3.03 6.16 5.24
C GLY A 26 2.28 5.68 6.48
N ALA A 27 2.50 6.35 7.61
CA ALA A 27 1.94 5.93 8.90
C ALA A 27 0.39 5.92 8.92
N ILE A 28 -0.25 6.92 8.31
CA ILE A 28 -1.72 6.99 8.21
C ILE A 28 -2.23 5.85 7.32
N GLY A 29 -1.59 5.65 6.15
CA GLY A 29 -1.92 4.57 5.22
C GLY A 29 -1.82 3.19 5.87
N LEU A 30 -0.74 2.94 6.62
CA LEU A 30 -0.55 1.72 7.42
C LEU A 30 -1.71 1.50 8.39
N ALA A 31 -1.97 2.47 9.27
CA ALA A 31 -3.03 2.35 10.27
C ALA A 31 -4.39 2.07 9.62
N ARG A 32 -4.72 2.82 8.56
CA ARG A 32 -5.97 2.63 7.81
C ARG A 32 -6.06 1.26 7.15
N CYS A 33 -4.96 0.77 6.56
CA CYS A 33 -4.90 -0.55 5.94
C CYS A 33 -5.23 -1.66 6.96
N LEU A 34 -4.63 -1.61 8.14
CA LEU A 34 -4.84 -2.62 9.18
C LEU A 34 -6.26 -2.56 9.76
N MET A 35 -6.75 -1.35 10.07
CA MET A 35 -8.11 -1.16 10.58
C MET A 35 -9.19 -1.61 9.59
N VAL A 36 -9.01 -1.32 8.29
CA VAL A 36 -9.95 -1.78 7.26
C VAL A 36 -9.85 -3.30 7.08
N GLY A 37 -8.64 -3.87 7.12
CA GLY A 37 -8.44 -5.32 7.07
C GLY A 37 -9.20 -6.04 8.18
N GLU A 38 -9.04 -5.58 9.43
CA GLU A 38 -9.74 -6.10 10.60
C GLU A 38 -11.27 -5.99 10.44
N ARG A 39 -11.77 -4.82 10.04
CA ARG A 39 -13.20 -4.59 9.81
C ARG A 39 -13.76 -5.49 8.70
N MET A 40 -12.95 -5.90 7.73
CA MET A 40 -13.32 -6.81 6.65
C MET A 40 -13.14 -8.29 7.03
N GLY A 41 -12.75 -8.60 8.26
CA GLY A 41 -12.50 -9.97 8.73
C GLY A 41 -11.27 -10.62 8.09
N ARG A 42 -10.34 -9.82 7.57
CA ARG A 42 -9.10 -10.31 6.95
C ARG A 42 -8.06 -10.57 8.03
N LEU A 43 -7.20 -11.55 7.79
CA LEU A 43 -6.04 -11.77 8.64
C LEU A 43 -5.07 -10.59 8.53
N LEU A 44 -4.22 -10.40 9.54
CA LEU A 44 -3.11 -9.45 9.41
C LEU A 44 -2.19 -9.89 8.26
N TYR A 45 -1.70 -11.12 8.32
CA TYR A 45 -0.89 -11.79 7.30
C TYR A 45 -1.36 -13.23 7.08
N ASP A 46 -1.04 -13.82 5.93
CA ASP A 46 -1.28 -15.24 5.66
C ASP A 46 -0.32 -16.12 6.49
N PRO A 47 -0.78 -17.15 7.22
CA PRO A 47 0.08 -17.95 8.11
C PRO A 47 1.15 -18.77 7.39
N ASP A 48 0.90 -19.18 6.16
CA ASP A 48 1.80 -20.05 5.39
C ASP A 48 2.75 -19.24 4.51
N ASP A 49 2.28 -18.10 3.98
CA ASP A 49 3.10 -17.18 3.18
C ASP A 49 2.77 -15.70 3.49
N PRO A 50 3.32 -15.16 4.60
CA PRO A 50 3.02 -13.80 5.08
C PRO A 50 3.39 -12.69 4.09
N PHE A 51 4.35 -12.96 3.18
CA PHE A 51 4.97 -11.95 2.30
C PHE A 51 4.82 -12.28 0.81
N CYS A 52 3.89 -13.18 0.45
CA CYS A 52 3.58 -13.54 -0.93
C CYS A 52 4.81 -14.00 -1.75
N ARG A 53 5.69 -14.82 -1.19
CA ARG A 53 6.89 -15.33 -1.89
C ARG A 53 6.59 -16.44 -2.89
N GLY A 54 5.62 -17.28 -2.57
CA GLY A 54 5.25 -18.45 -3.37
C GLY A 54 3.97 -18.26 -4.18
N ARG A 55 3.33 -17.09 -4.09
CA ARG A 55 2.01 -16.83 -4.67
C ARG A 55 1.84 -15.38 -5.09
N THR A 56 0.86 -15.13 -5.96
CA THR A 56 0.40 -13.77 -6.24
C THR A 56 -0.29 -13.18 -4.99
N PRO A 57 -0.03 -11.90 -4.66
CA PRO A 57 -0.74 -11.19 -3.60
C PRO A 57 -2.25 -11.13 -3.86
N ASP A 58 -3.05 -11.34 -2.80
CA ASP A 58 -4.51 -11.34 -2.81
C ASP A 58 -5.02 -10.57 -1.59
N ASP A 59 -5.55 -9.37 -1.82
CA ASP A 59 -5.98 -8.49 -0.74
C ASP A 59 -7.22 -8.99 0.01
N SER A 60 -7.90 -10.03 -0.48
CA SER A 60 -8.98 -10.69 0.25
C SER A 60 -8.49 -11.62 1.35
N ARG A 61 -7.24 -12.10 1.28
CA ARG A 61 -6.64 -13.03 2.25
C ARG A 61 -6.12 -12.32 3.49
N SER A 62 -5.33 -11.27 3.30
CA SER A 62 -4.67 -10.59 4.42
C SER A 62 -4.49 -9.09 4.19
N ALA A 63 -4.29 -8.35 5.28
CA ALA A 63 -3.93 -6.94 5.21
C ALA A 63 -2.54 -6.72 4.59
N ILE A 64 -1.56 -7.59 4.87
CA ILE A 64 -0.21 -7.49 4.31
C ILE A 64 -0.22 -7.72 2.79
N ASP A 65 -1.06 -8.60 2.27
CA ASP A 65 -1.24 -8.76 0.83
C ASP A 65 -1.62 -7.43 0.13
N HIS A 66 -2.41 -6.58 0.80
CA HIS A 66 -2.81 -5.28 0.27
C HIS A 66 -1.63 -4.32 0.05
N PHE A 67 -0.52 -4.50 0.78
CA PHE A 67 0.70 -3.73 0.58
C PHE A 67 1.25 -4.00 -0.82
N TYR A 68 1.28 -5.28 -1.21
CA TYR A 68 1.84 -5.72 -2.49
C TYR A 68 0.87 -5.53 -3.65
N THR A 69 -0.44 -5.79 -3.46
CA THR A 69 -1.42 -5.59 -4.54
C THR A 69 -1.58 -4.11 -4.89
N LYS A 70 -1.44 -3.21 -3.91
CA LYS A 70 -1.75 -1.80 -4.09
C LYS A 70 -0.72 -0.85 -3.53
N LEU A 71 -0.48 -0.83 -2.22
CA LEU A 71 0.22 0.31 -1.60
C LEU A 71 1.61 0.54 -2.20
N LEU A 72 2.41 -0.51 -2.36
CA LEU A 72 3.77 -0.41 -2.89
C LEU A 72 3.82 -0.14 -4.41
N THR A 73 2.69 -0.26 -5.12
CA THR A 73 2.62 0.10 -6.55
C THR A 73 2.27 1.58 -6.77
N LEU A 74 1.71 2.25 -5.76
CA LEU A 74 1.24 3.63 -5.85
C LEU A 74 2.29 4.64 -6.32
N PRO A 75 3.56 4.62 -5.83
CA PRO A 75 4.57 5.58 -6.28
C PRO A 75 4.76 5.59 -7.81
N GLY A 76 4.74 4.42 -8.44
CA GLY A 76 4.87 4.28 -9.90
C GLY A 76 3.67 4.79 -10.71
N THR A 77 2.55 5.09 -10.04
CA THR A 77 1.33 5.58 -10.68
C THR A 77 1.08 7.08 -10.46
N MET A 78 1.92 7.76 -9.68
CA MET A 78 1.78 9.19 -9.38
C MET A 78 1.90 10.04 -10.65
N GLN A 79 1.08 11.08 -10.72
CA GLN A 79 0.91 11.95 -11.89
C GLN A 79 1.96 13.06 -11.93
N THR A 80 2.34 13.57 -10.75
CA THR A 80 3.30 14.66 -10.60
C THR A 80 4.62 14.16 -10.04
N GLU A 81 5.71 14.85 -10.38
CA GLU A 81 7.04 14.52 -9.83
C GLU A 81 7.07 14.68 -8.31
N ALA A 82 6.51 15.78 -7.79
CA ALA A 82 6.41 16.02 -6.36
C ALA A 82 5.58 14.93 -5.64
N GLY A 83 4.46 14.51 -6.24
CA GLY A 83 3.63 13.42 -5.74
C GLY A 83 4.40 12.10 -5.72
N ARG A 84 5.18 11.81 -6.75
CA ARG A 84 6.05 10.62 -6.82
C ARG A 84 7.11 10.63 -5.72
N SER A 85 7.88 11.71 -5.57
CA SER A 85 8.93 11.79 -4.54
C SER A 85 8.37 11.63 -3.13
N GLU A 86 7.22 12.24 -2.83
CA GLU A 86 6.57 12.08 -1.51
C GLU A 86 5.99 10.66 -1.33
N ALA A 87 5.47 10.06 -2.40
CA ALA A 87 4.96 8.69 -2.36
C ALA A 87 6.08 7.67 -2.08
N GLU A 88 7.24 7.83 -2.73
CA GLU A 88 8.43 6.99 -2.49
C GLU A 88 8.89 7.09 -1.05
N ARG A 89 8.99 8.32 -0.50
CA ARG A 89 9.33 8.54 0.92
C ARG A 89 8.37 7.84 1.87
N ARG A 90 7.05 7.89 1.58
CA ARG A 90 6.02 7.23 2.40
C ARG A 90 5.97 5.72 2.18
N ALA A 91 6.28 5.23 0.99
CA ALA A 91 6.37 3.80 0.69
C ALA A 91 7.57 3.17 1.41
N ALA A 92 8.72 3.85 1.48
CA ALA A 92 9.88 3.41 2.24
C ALA A 92 9.56 3.18 3.74
N PHE A 93 8.64 3.95 4.32
CA PHE A 93 8.14 3.69 5.67
C PHE A 93 7.35 2.38 5.75
N LEU A 94 6.50 2.08 4.75
CA LEU A 94 5.77 0.81 4.69
C LEU A 94 6.73 -0.38 4.52
N GLU A 95 7.76 -0.25 3.69
CA GLU A 95 8.80 -1.27 3.53
C GLU A 95 9.59 -1.49 4.82
N SER A 96 9.86 -0.42 5.57
CA SER A 96 10.50 -0.52 6.89
C SER A 96 9.62 -1.28 7.87
N TYR A 97 8.30 -1.02 7.87
CA TYR A 97 7.34 -1.80 8.67
C TYR A 97 7.33 -3.27 8.28
N LEU A 98 7.29 -3.59 6.98
CA LEU A 98 7.34 -4.99 6.49
C LEU A 98 8.65 -5.68 6.89
N THR A 99 9.77 -4.97 6.83
CA THR A 99 11.09 -5.47 7.23
C THR A 99 11.12 -5.81 8.73
N GLN A 100 10.60 -4.91 9.56
CA GLN A 100 10.49 -5.12 11.00
C GLN A 100 9.57 -6.32 11.31
N LEU A 101 8.39 -6.36 10.69
CA LEU A 101 7.45 -7.48 10.84
C LEU A 101 8.09 -8.82 10.45
N LYS A 102 8.83 -8.87 9.34
CA LYS A 102 9.57 -10.06 8.92
C LYS A 102 10.60 -10.51 9.95
N SER A 103 11.31 -9.57 10.56
CA SER A 103 12.28 -9.87 11.62
C SER A 103 11.58 -10.47 12.86
N GLU A 104 10.43 -9.94 13.25
CA GLU A 104 9.66 -10.42 14.41
C GLU A 104 9.06 -11.81 14.18
N LEU A 105 8.67 -12.13 12.95
CA LEU A 105 8.17 -13.45 12.55
C LEU A 105 9.28 -14.51 12.40
N GLY A 106 10.53 -14.20 12.78
CA GLY A 106 11.63 -15.16 12.77
C GLY A 106 12.33 -15.31 11.41
N GLY A 107 12.18 -14.35 10.49
CA GLY A 107 12.97 -14.28 9.26
C GLY A 107 12.66 -15.34 8.21
N LEU A 108 11.48 -15.98 8.26
CA LEU A 108 10.96 -16.88 7.20
C LEU A 108 11.11 -16.24 5.83
#